data_AF-A0A8J4YBQ5-F1
#
_entry.id   AF-A0A8J4YBQ5-F1
#
_cell.length_a   1.000
_cell.length_b   1.000
_cell.length_c   1.000
_cell.angle_alpha   90.00
_cell.angle_beta   90.00
_cell.angle_gamma   90.00
#
_symmetry.space_group_name_H-M   'P 1'
#
loop_
_entity.id
_entity.type
_entity.pdbx_description
1 polymer ?
#
loop_
_entity_poly.entity_id
_entity_poly.type
_entity_poly.pdbx_seq_one_letter_code
_entity_poly.pdbx_strand_id
1 'polypeptide(L)'
;MSANCFVDVDVVWDRYLDNSIKESTREKRGKGVRRKVAGQTKVPGNWPDFLRDPTNKVELFQFLSEKIVSTTFPDGKQVFATSGASVVCSGTDHSMPPCDHEEADTRIVVHLQDALESGCTTCLVRTVDTDVLVILIGKYHFLASKYPSADIWVAFGSGKNFLFLHINAICSTLGKEKSTALPVFHSFTGCDTTSSFFGKGKKSVWEAWGAYTEVTDAFNFIVEHPHAQNHRGLPGVPDAGTFHSRYI
;
A
#
# COMPACT_ATOMS: atom_id res chain seq x y z
N MET A 1 16.43 -12.95 -9.46
CA MET A 1 17.23 -11.72 -9.35
C MET A 1 18.16 -11.85 -8.14
N SER A 2 19.46 -11.59 -8.30
CA SER A 2 20.43 -11.56 -7.20
C SER A 2 20.32 -10.22 -6.45
N ALA A 3 20.51 -10.21 -5.13
CA ALA A 3 20.40 -9.01 -4.29
C ALA A 3 21.39 -7.89 -4.68
N ASN A 4 22.47 -8.21 -5.41
CA ASN A 4 23.47 -7.23 -5.84
C ASN A 4 23.02 -6.32 -6.99
N CYS A 5 21.85 -6.54 -7.60
CA CYS A 5 21.39 -5.77 -8.76
C CYS A 5 20.61 -4.49 -8.41
N PHE A 6 20.09 -4.34 -7.20
CA PHE A 6 19.28 -3.17 -6.83
C PHE A 6 20.13 -2.01 -6.37
N VAL A 7 19.94 -0.82 -6.94
CA VAL A 7 20.62 0.40 -6.49
C VAL A 7 20.01 0.94 -5.20
N ASP A 8 18.69 0.83 -5.05
CA ASP A 8 17.93 1.36 -3.93
C ASP A 8 17.05 0.27 -3.30
N VAL A 9 16.89 0.31 -1.98
CA VAL A 9 16.02 -0.59 -1.21
C VAL A 9 15.14 0.19 -0.25
N ASP A 10 13.83 0.02 -0.39
CA ASP A 10 12.84 0.74 0.42
C ASP A 10 12.12 -0.22 1.37
N VAL A 11 12.12 0.13 2.66
CA VAL A 11 11.47 -0.64 3.72
C VAL A 11 10.32 0.16 4.32
N VAL A 12 9.11 -0.32 4.07
CA VAL A 12 7.87 0.41 4.35
C VAL A 12 7.09 -0.29 5.45
N TRP A 13 6.70 0.47 6.47
CA TRP A 13 5.93 -0.01 7.63
C TRP A 13 4.55 0.65 7.67
N ASP A 14 3.63 0.11 8.47
CA ASP A 14 2.45 0.89 8.85
C ASP A 14 2.82 2.02 9.80
N ARG A 15 1.99 3.05 9.82
CA ARG A 15 1.88 4.02 10.89
C ARG A 15 0.66 3.67 11.75
N TYR A 16 0.74 3.96 13.04
CA TYR A 16 -0.36 3.77 13.98
C TYR A 16 -0.79 5.15 14.45
N LEU A 17 -2.04 5.50 14.15
CA LEU A 17 -2.65 6.78 14.45
C LEU A 17 -3.79 6.60 15.45
N ASP A 18 -3.87 7.50 16.42
CA ASP A 18 -5.00 7.59 17.33
C ASP A 18 -6.22 8.15 16.60
N ASN A 19 -7.41 7.67 16.94
CA ASN A 19 -8.71 8.00 16.37
C ASN A 19 -8.85 7.69 14.86
N SER A 20 -8.08 6.74 14.32
CA SER A 20 -8.23 6.31 12.93
C SER A 20 -9.32 5.24 12.76
N ILE A 21 -9.87 5.09 11.54
CA ILE A 21 -10.81 3.99 11.23
C ILE A 21 -10.15 2.64 11.55
N LYS A 22 -8.85 2.50 11.29
CA LYS A 22 -8.08 1.29 11.55
C LYS A 22 -7.95 1.02 13.06
N GLU A 23 -7.83 2.05 13.89
CA GLU A 23 -7.80 1.90 15.36
C GLU A 23 -9.07 1.21 15.88
N SER A 24 -10.26 1.66 15.48
CA SER A 24 -11.52 1.05 15.90
C SER A 24 -11.61 -0.45 15.56
N THR A 25 -10.98 -0.86 14.46
CA THR A 25 -10.90 -2.27 14.03
C THR A 25 -9.89 -3.06 14.88
N ARG A 26 -8.82 -2.39 15.35
CA ARG A 26 -7.80 -2.97 16.24
C ARG A 26 -8.32 -3.16 17.66
N GLU A 27 -9.12 -2.23 18.19
CA GLU A 27 -9.72 -2.35 19.52
C GLU A 27 -10.55 -3.64 19.67
N LYS A 28 -11.27 -4.02 18.61
CA LYS A 28 -12.04 -5.27 18.54
C LYS A 28 -11.17 -6.54 18.63
N ARG A 29 -9.87 -6.45 18.36
CA ARG A 29 -8.92 -7.59 18.38
C ARG A 29 -8.34 -7.89 19.77
N GLY A 30 -8.73 -7.12 20.78
CA GLY A 30 -8.33 -7.31 22.19
C GLY A 30 -7.02 -6.61 22.57
N LYS A 31 -6.69 -6.65 23.86
CA LYS A 31 -5.49 -5.99 24.40
C LYS A 31 -4.26 -6.89 24.30
N GLY A 32 -3.16 -6.33 23.79
CA GLY A 32 -1.85 -6.99 23.76
C GLY A 32 -1.08 -6.84 25.07
N VAL A 33 0.12 -7.43 25.10
CA VAL A 33 1.06 -7.27 26.22
C VAL A 33 2.09 -6.21 25.85
N ARG A 34 2.09 -5.10 26.60
CA ARG A 34 3.07 -4.03 26.42
C ARG A 34 4.48 -4.53 26.76
N ARG A 35 5.42 -4.31 25.85
CA ARG A 35 6.83 -4.62 26.04
C ARG A 35 7.72 -3.64 25.27
N LYS A 36 8.55 -2.89 26.00
CA LYS A 36 9.46 -1.90 25.41
C LYS A 36 10.36 -2.53 24.34
N VAL A 37 10.50 -1.89 23.18
CA VAL A 37 11.47 -2.33 22.16
C VAL A 37 12.76 -1.53 22.31
N ALA A 38 13.86 -2.24 22.48
CA ALA A 38 15.22 -1.71 22.51
C ALA A 38 16.20 -2.85 22.21
N GLY A 39 17.41 -2.54 21.76
CA GLY A 39 18.37 -3.56 21.30
C GLY A 39 18.67 -4.68 22.31
N GLN A 40 18.59 -4.35 23.60
CA GLN A 40 18.97 -5.26 24.69
C GLN A 40 17.74 -6.02 25.23
N THR A 41 16.55 -5.71 24.70
CA THR A 41 15.32 -6.37 25.10
C THR A 41 15.25 -7.75 24.46
N LYS A 42 15.01 -8.79 25.27
CA LYS A 42 14.78 -10.14 24.77
C LYS A 42 13.62 -10.16 23.77
N VAL A 43 13.77 -10.94 22.71
CA VAL A 43 12.73 -11.11 21.67
C VAL A 43 11.40 -11.61 22.28
N PRO A 44 10.23 -11.16 21.80
CA PRO A 44 8.93 -11.71 22.20
C PRO A 44 8.85 -13.22 21.97
N GLY A 45 8.43 -13.96 23.00
CA GLY A 45 8.12 -15.39 22.86
C GLY A 45 6.74 -15.65 22.26
N ASN A 46 5.80 -14.72 22.45
CA ASN A 46 4.45 -14.74 21.89
C ASN A 46 4.26 -13.48 21.03
N TRP A 47 4.56 -13.62 19.73
CA TRP A 47 4.42 -12.54 18.76
C TRP A 47 2.97 -12.07 18.58
N PRO A 48 1.95 -12.96 18.49
CA PRO A 48 0.56 -12.52 18.40
C PRO A 48 0.15 -11.53 19.49
N ASP A 49 0.45 -11.81 20.76
CA ASP A 49 0.09 -10.92 21.87
C ASP A 49 0.93 -9.65 21.92
N PHE A 50 2.21 -9.73 21.54
CA PHE A 50 3.08 -8.56 21.42
C PHE A 50 2.58 -7.60 20.33
N LEU A 51 2.18 -8.12 19.17
CA LEU A 51 1.72 -7.33 18.01
C LEU A 51 0.28 -6.79 18.17
N ARG A 52 -0.47 -7.22 19.19
CA ARG A 52 -1.78 -6.62 19.51
C ARG A 52 -1.65 -5.24 20.15
N ASP A 53 -0.53 -4.94 20.78
CA ASP A 53 -0.26 -3.62 21.36
C ASP A 53 0.30 -2.67 20.29
N PRO A 54 -0.37 -1.55 19.98
CA PRO A 54 0.07 -0.63 18.93
C PRO A 54 1.38 0.08 19.28
N THR A 55 1.62 0.39 20.55
CA THR A 55 2.87 1.03 21.00
C THR A 55 4.08 0.13 20.75
N ASN A 56 3.94 -1.18 20.98
CA ASN A 56 4.98 -2.16 20.64
C ASN A 56 5.35 -2.12 19.15
N LYS A 57 4.36 -1.96 18.27
CA LYS A 57 4.59 -1.90 16.83
C LYS A 57 5.27 -0.60 16.41
N VAL A 58 4.82 0.53 16.95
CA VAL A 58 5.46 1.84 16.71
C VAL A 58 6.94 1.78 17.11
N GLU A 59 7.23 1.32 18.33
CA GLU A 59 8.61 1.19 18.80
C GLU A 59 9.41 0.16 17.99
N LEU A 60 8.80 -0.95 17.58
CA LEU A 60 9.45 -1.95 16.74
C LEU A 60 9.87 -1.37 15.40
N PHE A 61 8.96 -0.69 14.70
CA PHE A 61 9.23 -0.13 13.38
C PHE A 61 10.25 0.99 13.45
N GLN A 62 10.16 1.88 14.45
CA GLN A 62 11.18 2.89 14.68
C GLN A 62 12.56 2.24 14.92
N PHE A 63 12.63 1.27 15.84
CA PHE A 63 13.89 0.58 16.15
C PHE A 63 14.48 -0.12 14.92
N LEU A 64 13.65 -0.79 14.12
CA LEU A 64 14.11 -1.46 12.90
C LEU A 64 14.61 -0.46 11.87
N SER A 65 13.89 0.63 11.63
CA SER A 65 14.31 1.68 10.69
C SER A 65 15.64 2.30 11.10
N GLU A 66 15.80 2.65 12.39
CA GLU A 66 17.07 3.14 12.94
C GLU A 66 18.21 2.15 12.70
N LYS A 67 17.98 0.84 12.94
CA LYS A 67 18.99 -0.19 12.71
C LYS A 67 19.33 -0.38 11.24
N ILE A 68 18.32 -0.38 10.37
CA ILE A 68 18.50 -0.48 8.92
C ILE A 68 19.40 0.66 8.43
N VAL A 69 19.07 1.92 8.73
CA VAL A 69 19.85 3.06 8.21
C VAL A 69 21.24 3.19 8.87
N SER A 70 21.41 2.68 10.09
CA SER A 70 22.72 2.61 10.76
C SER A 70 23.64 1.51 10.23
N THR A 71 23.12 0.61 9.40
CA THR A 71 23.90 -0.49 8.82
C THR A 71 24.72 0.03 7.64
N THR A 72 25.97 -0.43 7.51
CA THR A 72 26.79 -0.14 6.34
C THR A 72 26.36 -1.04 5.18
N PHE A 73 25.92 -0.41 4.09
CA PHE A 73 25.62 -1.10 2.83
C PHE A 73 26.81 -0.99 1.86
N PRO A 74 26.91 -1.88 0.86
CA PRO A 74 27.92 -1.76 -0.19
C PRO A 74 27.87 -0.40 -0.90
N ASP A 75 29.00 0.06 -1.43
CA ASP A 75 29.09 1.34 -2.12
C ASP A 75 28.08 1.47 -3.27
N GLY A 76 27.47 2.64 -3.39
CA GLY A 76 26.46 2.94 -4.39
C GLY A 76 25.10 2.26 -4.14
N LYS A 77 24.88 1.72 -2.94
CA LYS A 77 23.57 1.24 -2.48
C LYS A 77 22.93 2.24 -1.55
N GLN A 78 21.66 2.53 -1.80
CA GLN A 78 20.85 3.42 -0.97
C GLN A 78 19.76 2.62 -0.28
N VAL A 79 19.41 3.02 0.94
CA VAL A 79 18.32 2.39 1.68
C VAL A 79 17.44 3.45 2.29
N PHE A 80 16.14 3.32 2.06
CA PHE A 80 15.10 4.14 2.65
C PHE A 80 14.27 3.29 3.59
N ALA A 81 13.92 3.82 4.75
CA ALA A 81 13.02 3.17 5.67
C ALA A 81 12.04 4.18 6.24
N THR A 82 10.77 3.82 6.26
CA THR A 82 9.77 4.67 6.92
C THR A 82 9.97 4.69 8.44
N SER A 83 9.70 5.81 9.10
CA SER A 83 9.69 5.91 10.57
C SER A 83 8.60 6.89 11.00
N GLY A 84 7.46 6.36 11.46
CA GLY A 84 6.25 7.17 11.62
C GLY A 84 5.84 7.81 10.28
N ALA A 85 5.69 9.13 10.25
CA ALA A 85 5.40 9.89 9.03
C ALA A 85 6.66 10.25 8.20
N SER A 86 7.85 10.08 8.76
CA SER A 86 9.10 10.43 8.10
C SER A 86 9.67 9.25 7.31
N VAL A 87 10.62 9.55 6.43
CA VAL A 87 11.47 8.55 5.78
C VAL A 87 12.91 8.85 6.22
N VAL A 88 13.59 7.83 6.72
CA VAL A 88 15.02 7.88 7.05
C VAL A 88 15.80 7.17 5.97
N CYS A 89 17.01 7.63 5.67
CA CYS A 89 17.83 7.09 4.59
C CYS A 89 19.29 6.88 4.99
N SER A 90 19.98 6.04 4.22
CA SER A 90 21.42 5.79 4.31
C SER A 90 22.01 5.57 2.92
N GLY A 91 23.24 6.03 2.70
CA GLY A 91 23.97 5.83 1.44
C GLY A 91 23.63 6.82 0.33
N THR A 92 22.98 7.96 0.63
CA THR A 92 22.54 8.95 -0.37
C THR A 92 22.41 10.37 0.17
N ASP A 93 22.49 11.34 -0.74
CA ASP A 93 22.13 12.75 -0.50
C ASP A 93 20.66 13.05 -0.86
N HIS A 94 19.96 12.11 -1.53
CA HIS A 94 18.54 12.22 -1.84
C HIS A 94 17.71 12.07 -0.55
N SER A 95 16.81 13.01 -0.33
CA SER A 95 15.89 13.00 0.81
C SER A 95 14.47 12.90 0.29
N MET A 96 13.84 11.76 0.56
CA MET A 96 12.44 11.54 0.24
C MET A 96 11.54 12.37 1.18
N PRO A 97 10.50 13.05 0.67
CA PRO A 97 9.52 13.75 1.50
C PRO A 97 8.84 12.83 2.54
N PRO A 98 8.26 13.39 3.62
CA PRO A 98 7.47 12.61 4.57
C PRO A 98 6.36 11.80 3.88
N CYS A 99 6.25 10.53 4.24
CA CYS A 99 5.19 9.62 3.79
C CYS A 99 4.18 9.43 4.92
N ASP A 100 3.11 10.24 4.90
CA ASP A 100 2.18 10.41 6.03
C ASP A 100 0.96 9.49 6.02
N HIS A 101 0.81 8.64 5.00
CA HIS A 101 -0.24 7.62 4.92
C HIS A 101 -0.15 6.63 6.09
N GLU A 102 -1.30 6.10 6.53
CA GLU A 102 -1.35 5.16 7.65
C GLU A 102 -0.83 3.77 7.28
N GLU A 103 -1.14 3.27 6.09
CA GLU A 103 -0.98 1.86 5.75
C GLU A 103 0.21 1.59 4.82
N ALA A 104 0.99 0.54 5.10
CA ALA A 104 2.17 0.21 4.30
C ALA A 104 1.85 -0.02 2.82
N ASP A 105 0.65 -0.51 2.51
CA ASP A 105 0.19 -0.84 1.16
C ASP A 105 0.04 0.36 0.23
N THR A 106 -0.36 1.52 0.76
CA THR A 106 -0.43 2.78 0.02
C THR A 106 0.91 3.50 0.05
N ARG A 107 1.63 3.41 1.17
CA ARG A 107 2.97 4.01 1.32
C ARG A 107 3.96 3.43 0.30
N ILE A 108 3.89 2.14 0.02
CA ILE A 108 4.79 1.49 -0.94
C ILE A 108 4.67 2.09 -2.35
N VAL A 109 3.51 2.63 -2.70
CA VAL A 109 3.28 3.29 -4.00
C VAL A 109 3.91 4.68 -4.02
N VAL A 110 3.94 5.38 -2.88
CA VAL A 110 4.66 6.65 -2.72
C VAL A 110 6.17 6.43 -2.89
N HIS A 111 6.72 5.40 -2.24
CA HIS A 111 8.12 5.00 -2.38
C HIS A 111 8.46 4.57 -3.82
N LEU A 112 7.57 3.80 -4.46
CA LEU A 112 7.73 3.43 -5.87
C LEU A 112 7.79 4.68 -6.76
N GLN A 113 6.90 5.67 -6.53
CA GLN A 113 6.92 6.91 -7.30
C GLN A 113 8.22 7.69 -7.08
N ASP A 114 8.70 7.83 -5.84
CA ASP A 114 9.96 8.52 -5.53
C ASP A 114 11.17 7.85 -6.21
N ALA A 115 11.23 6.52 -6.21
CA ALA A 115 12.26 5.77 -6.93
C ALA A 115 12.23 6.05 -8.44
N LEU A 116 11.03 6.08 -9.05
CA LEU A 116 10.86 6.41 -10.46
C LEU A 116 11.25 7.87 -10.77
N GLU A 117 10.89 8.81 -9.88
CA GLU A 117 11.29 10.22 -9.97
C GLU A 117 12.80 10.41 -9.87
N SER A 118 13.46 9.57 -9.09
CA SER A 118 14.92 9.52 -8.93
C SER A 118 15.64 8.83 -10.10
N GLY A 119 14.89 8.35 -11.10
CA GLY A 119 15.43 7.79 -12.34
C GLY A 119 15.53 6.27 -12.36
N CYS A 120 15.04 5.56 -11.34
CA CYS A 120 14.88 4.11 -11.44
C CYS A 120 13.87 3.77 -12.55
N THR A 121 14.21 2.77 -13.36
CA THR A 121 13.32 2.29 -14.44
C THR A 121 12.74 0.93 -14.12
N THR A 122 13.49 0.02 -13.50
CA THR A 122 12.99 -1.30 -13.09
C THR A 122 12.81 -1.36 -11.58
N CYS A 123 11.56 -1.56 -11.14
CA CYS A 123 11.21 -1.59 -9.72
C CYS A 123 10.59 -2.95 -9.35
N LEU A 124 11.04 -3.54 -8.24
CA LEU A 124 10.48 -4.77 -7.70
C LEU A 124 9.82 -4.51 -6.35
N VAL A 125 8.51 -4.67 -6.29
CA VAL A 125 7.72 -4.58 -5.06
C VAL A 125 7.58 -5.96 -4.43
N ARG A 126 8.03 -6.14 -3.19
CA ARG A 126 7.87 -7.41 -2.45
C ARG A 126 6.68 -7.32 -1.51
N THR A 127 5.68 -8.18 -1.71
CA THR A 127 4.50 -8.21 -0.83
C THR A 127 3.84 -9.59 -0.78
N VAL A 128 3.16 -9.89 0.33
CA VAL A 128 2.22 -11.02 0.44
C VAL A 128 0.76 -10.55 0.43
N ASP A 129 0.56 -9.23 0.43
CA ASP A 129 -0.73 -8.59 0.54
C ASP A 129 -1.32 -8.29 -0.84
N THR A 130 -2.58 -8.69 -1.03
CA THR A 130 -3.30 -8.48 -2.29
C THR A 130 -3.66 -7.01 -2.49
N ASP A 131 -3.82 -6.25 -1.42
CA ASP A 131 -4.21 -4.84 -1.49
C ASP A 131 -3.13 -4.02 -2.20
N VAL A 132 -1.84 -4.31 -1.93
CA VAL A 132 -0.70 -3.74 -2.66
C VAL A 132 -0.80 -3.99 -4.17
N LEU A 133 -1.10 -5.23 -4.57
CA LEU A 133 -1.21 -5.58 -6.00
C LEU A 133 -2.35 -4.82 -6.67
N VAL A 134 -3.51 -4.74 -6.01
CA VAL A 134 -4.70 -4.04 -6.51
C VAL A 134 -4.44 -2.54 -6.65
N ILE A 135 -3.83 -1.91 -5.64
CA ILE A 135 -3.49 -0.49 -5.66
C ILE A 135 -2.49 -0.20 -6.79
N LEU A 136 -1.44 -1.03 -6.93
CA LEU A 136 -0.45 -0.87 -8.01
C LEU A 136 -1.08 -0.96 -9.41
N ILE A 137 -1.98 -1.92 -9.63
CA ILE A 137 -2.71 -2.02 -10.89
C ILE A 137 -3.58 -0.77 -11.13
N GLY A 138 -4.28 -0.30 -10.10
CA GLY A 138 -5.10 0.91 -10.17
C GLY A 138 -4.29 2.17 -10.51
N LYS A 139 -3.06 2.28 -9.99
CA LYS A 139 -2.17 3.43 -10.19
C LYS A 139 -1.24 3.32 -11.40
N TYR A 140 -1.11 2.14 -12.00
CA TYR A 140 -0.14 1.87 -13.05
C TYR A 140 -0.23 2.88 -14.21
N HIS A 141 -1.42 3.16 -14.73
CA HIS A 141 -1.56 4.07 -15.88
C HIS A 141 -1.19 5.52 -15.55
N PHE A 142 -1.39 5.95 -14.31
CA PHE A 142 -0.90 7.25 -13.84
C PHE A 142 0.63 7.26 -13.79
N LEU A 143 1.24 6.24 -13.18
CA LEU A 143 2.69 6.10 -13.10
C LEU A 143 3.32 6.02 -14.49
N ALA A 144 2.82 5.15 -15.37
CA ALA A 144 3.31 4.99 -16.73
C ALA A 144 3.17 6.26 -17.59
N SER A 145 2.17 7.10 -17.31
CA SER A 145 2.03 8.40 -18.00
C SER A 145 3.13 9.41 -17.62
N LYS A 146 3.63 9.33 -16.37
CA LYS A 146 4.70 10.19 -15.85
C LYS A 146 6.09 9.61 -16.10
N TYR A 147 6.22 8.29 -16.02
CA TYR A 147 7.47 7.54 -16.16
C TYR A 147 7.28 6.44 -17.22
N PRO A 148 7.33 6.77 -18.52
CA PRO A 148 7.04 5.82 -19.60
C PRO A 148 7.98 4.60 -19.66
N SER A 149 9.19 4.74 -19.11
CA SER A 149 10.19 3.67 -19.04
C SER A 149 10.04 2.77 -17.80
N ALA A 150 9.03 2.99 -16.95
CA ALA A 150 8.83 2.21 -15.74
C ALA A 150 8.51 0.74 -16.08
N ASP A 151 9.26 -0.18 -15.51
CA ASP A 151 9.13 -1.64 -15.59
C ASP A 151 8.88 -2.19 -14.19
N ILE A 152 7.61 -2.39 -13.85
CA ILE A 152 7.16 -2.65 -12.49
C ILE A 152 6.84 -4.13 -12.31
N TRP A 153 7.50 -4.74 -11.33
CA TRP A 153 7.33 -6.14 -10.95
C TRP A 153 6.82 -6.26 -9.52
N VAL A 154 6.03 -7.30 -9.25
CA VAL A 154 5.66 -7.69 -7.89
C VAL A 154 6.15 -9.10 -7.61
N ALA A 155 7.00 -9.25 -6.59
CA ALA A 155 7.31 -10.53 -5.96
C ALA A 155 6.21 -10.85 -4.95
N PHE A 156 5.20 -11.62 -5.38
CA PHE A 156 3.98 -11.88 -4.64
C PHE A 156 4.00 -13.25 -3.91
N GLY A 157 3.36 -13.33 -2.75
CA GLY A 157 3.12 -14.60 -2.04
C GLY A 157 4.32 -15.13 -1.25
N SER A 158 4.26 -16.38 -0.79
CA SER A 158 5.33 -17.01 0.01
C SER A 158 5.40 -18.52 -0.24
N GLY A 159 6.55 -19.12 0.04
CA GLY A 159 6.78 -20.56 -0.11
C GLY A 159 6.45 -21.05 -1.52
N LYS A 160 5.61 -22.09 -1.61
CA LYS A 160 5.19 -22.71 -2.89
C LYS A 160 4.30 -21.82 -3.75
N ASN A 161 3.69 -20.79 -3.17
CA ASN A 161 2.79 -19.86 -3.86
C ASN A 161 3.49 -18.55 -4.23
N PHE A 162 4.82 -18.54 -4.23
CA PHE A 162 5.60 -17.37 -4.61
C PHE A 162 5.62 -17.18 -6.13
N LEU A 163 5.35 -15.96 -6.60
CA LEU A 163 5.24 -15.63 -8.02
C LEU A 163 5.80 -14.24 -8.31
N PHE A 164 6.42 -14.07 -9.47
CA PHE A 164 6.73 -12.76 -10.02
C PHE A 164 5.63 -12.35 -11.00
N LEU A 165 4.99 -11.22 -10.73
CA LEU A 165 3.94 -10.62 -11.56
C LEU A 165 4.51 -9.40 -12.26
N HIS A 166 4.36 -9.33 -13.57
CA HIS A 166 4.72 -8.15 -14.36
C HIS A 166 3.51 -7.23 -14.47
N ILE A 167 3.53 -6.10 -13.75
CA ILE A 167 2.38 -5.20 -13.65
C ILE A 167 2.06 -4.58 -15.00
N ASN A 168 3.08 -4.21 -15.77
CA ASN A 168 2.90 -3.65 -17.10
C ASN A 168 2.12 -4.58 -18.03
N ALA A 169 2.48 -5.87 -18.08
CA ALA A 169 1.76 -6.85 -18.90
C ALA A 169 0.32 -7.09 -18.42
N ILE A 170 0.10 -7.13 -17.10
CA ILE A 170 -1.24 -7.26 -16.51
C ILE A 170 -2.11 -6.07 -16.93
N CYS A 171 -1.64 -4.85 -16.72
CA CYS A 171 -2.39 -3.64 -17.06
C CYS A 171 -2.57 -3.47 -18.57
N SER A 172 -1.59 -3.86 -19.39
CA SER A 172 -1.75 -3.89 -20.85
C SER A 172 -2.85 -4.87 -21.29
N THR A 173 -3.03 -5.97 -20.56
CA THR A 173 -4.08 -6.95 -20.85
C THR A 173 -5.46 -6.49 -20.35
N LEU A 174 -5.49 -5.86 -19.17
CA LEU A 174 -6.73 -5.36 -18.57
C LEU A 174 -7.26 -4.10 -19.28
N GLY A 175 -6.39 -3.26 -19.80
CA GLY A 175 -6.74 -1.93 -20.30
C GLY A 175 -6.81 -0.89 -19.18
N LYS A 176 -6.81 0.39 -19.58
CA LYS A 176 -6.72 1.53 -18.65
C LYS A 176 -7.94 1.63 -17.74
N GLU A 177 -9.11 1.51 -18.32
CA GLU A 177 -10.40 1.70 -17.66
C GLU A 177 -10.61 0.62 -16.61
N LYS A 178 -10.32 -0.65 -16.95
CA LYS A 178 -10.48 -1.78 -16.04
C LYS A 178 -9.43 -1.81 -14.94
N SER A 179 -8.19 -1.42 -15.26
CA SER A 179 -7.12 -1.28 -14.26
C SER A 179 -7.49 -0.20 -13.24
N THR A 180 -7.90 0.98 -13.71
CA THR A 180 -8.34 2.10 -12.86
C THR A 180 -9.51 1.73 -11.95
N ALA A 181 -10.48 0.97 -12.47
CA ALA A 181 -11.65 0.52 -11.72
C ALA A 181 -11.36 -0.59 -10.69
N LEU A 182 -10.22 -1.27 -10.76
CA LEU A 182 -9.94 -2.47 -9.97
C LEU A 182 -9.96 -2.25 -8.44
N PRO A 183 -9.44 -1.15 -7.87
CA PRO A 183 -9.54 -0.89 -6.44
C PRO A 183 -10.99 -0.76 -5.94
N VAL A 184 -11.87 -0.14 -6.74
CA VAL A 184 -13.31 -0.04 -6.41
C VAL A 184 -13.96 -1.41 -6.50
N PHE A 185 -13.67 -2.20 -7.53
CA PHE A 185 -14.13 -3.59 -7.60
C PHE A 185 -13.69 -4.40 -6.37
N HIS A 186 -12.43 -4.27 -5.97
CA HIS A 186 -11.88 -5.03 -4.85
C HIS A 186 -12.59 -4.69 -3.53
N SER A 187 -12.78 -3.40 -3.24
CA SER A 187 -13.52 -2.97 -2.05
C SER A 187 -15.01 -3.29 -2.15
N PHE A 188 -15.64 -3.15 -3.32
CA PHE A 188 -17.05 -3.46 -3.53
C PHE A 188 -17.38 -4.94 -3.35
N THR A 189 -16.44 -5.84 -3.66
CA THR A 189 -16.62 -7.29 -3.58
C THR A 189 -16.13 -7.91 -2.26
N GLY A 190 -15.74 -7.09 -1.31
CA GLY A 190 -15.22 -7.49 0.00
C GLY A 190 -13.70 -7.39 0.07
N CYS A 191 -13.20 -6.54 0.97
CA CYS A 191 -11.82 -6.44 1.42
C CYS A 191 -11.78 -6.41 2.96
N ASP A 192 -10.68 -5.96 3.56
CA ASP A 192 -10.53 -5.90 5.02
C ASP A 192 -11.62 -5.08 5.74
N THR A 193 -12.21 -4.11 5.06
CA THR A 193 -13.21 -3.18 5.63
C THR A 193 -14.63 -3.39 5.10
N THR A 194 -14.82 -4.23 4.07
CA THR A 194 -16.11 -4.43 3.43
C THR A 194 -16.50 -5.91 3.40
N SER A 195 -17.80 -6.19 3.50
CA SER A 195 -18.30 -7.57 3.41
C SER A 195 -18.29 -8.06 1.96
N SER A 196 -18.10 -9.37 1.79
CA SER A 196 -18.27 -10.03 0.49
C SER A 196 -19.73 -10.36 0.21
N PHE A 197 -20.06 -10.57 -1.06
CA PHE A 197 -21.39 -11.01 -1.49
C PHE A 197 -21.68 -12.43 -0.99
N PHE A 198 -22.83 -12.62 -0.34
CA PHE A 198 -23.23 -13.91 0.20
C PHE A 198 -23.28 -14.99 -0.90
N GLY A 199 -22.51 -16.06 -0.71
CA GLY A 199 -22.43 -17.18 -1.65
C GLY A 199 -21.71 -16.87 -2.98
N LYS A 200 -21.01 -15.74 -3.10
CA LYS A 200 -20.29 -15.35 -4.33
C LYS A 200 -18.83 -15.02 -4.03
N GLY A 201 -17.92 -15.77 -4.63
CA GLY A 201 -16.48 -15.47 -4.58
C GLY A 201 -16.06 -14.42 -5.60
N LYS A 202 -14.89 -13.79 -5.40
CA LYS A 202 -14.34 -12.75 -6.31
C LYS A 202 -14.27 -13.20 -7.77
N LYS A 203 -14.00 -14.49 -8.03
CA LYS A 203 -14.02 -15.05 -9.40
C LYS A 203 -15.40 -14.91 -10.07
N SER A 204 -16.47 -15.30 -9.37
CA SER A 204 -17.83 -15.20 -9.92
C SER A 204 -18.25 -13.75 -10.14
N VAL A 205 -17.84 -12.84 -9.26
CA VAL A 205 -18.15 -11.41 -9.44
C VAL A 205 -17.30 -10.78 -10.55
N TRP A 206 -16.08 -11.25 -10.75
CA TRP A 206 -15.23 -10.86 -11.89
C TRP A 206 -15.84 -11.29 -13.23
N GLU A 207 -16.34 -12.53 -13.31
CA GLU A 207 -17.05 -13.03 -14.48
C GLU A 207 -18.30 -12.19 -14.77
N ALA A 208 -19.07 -11.83 -13.72
CA ALA A 208 -20.20 -10.92 -13.87
C ALA A 208 -19.78 -9.52 -14.35
N TRP A 209 -18.73 -8.92 -13.79
CA TRP A 209 -18.20 -7.65 -14.27
C TRP A 209 -17.79 -7.72 -15.75
N GLY A 210 -17.23 -8.84 -16.20
CA GLY A 210 -16.93 -9.07 -17.61
C GLY A 210 -18.17 -9.09 -18.53
N ALA A 211 -19.34 -9.42 -18.00
CA ALA A 211 -20.61 -9.47 -18.76
C ALA A 211 -21.36 -8.13 -18.81
N TYR A 212 -21.10 -7.21 -17.87
CA TYR A 212 -21.78 -5.92 -17.73
C TYR A 212 -20.77 -4.78 -17.84
N THR A 213 -20.57 -4.26 -19.06
CA THR A 213 -19.51 -3.28 -19.36
C THR A 213 -19.72 -1.94 -18.67
N GLU A 214 -20.97 -1.53 -18.46
CA GLU A 214 -21.37 -0.29 -17.78
C GLU A 214 -20.88 -0.20 -16.33
N VAL A 215 -20.57 -1.34 -15.71
CA VAL A 215 -20.01 -1.39 -14.35
C VAL A 215 -18.63 -0.74 -14.30
N THR A 216 -17.86 -0.81 -15.39
CA THR A 216 -16.54 -0.17 -15.47
C THR A 216 -16.68 1.35 -15.38
N ASP A 217 -17.64 1.93 -16.09
CA ASP A 217 -17.89 3.37 -16.07
C ASP A 217 -18.37 3.82 -14.68
N ALA A 218 -19.24 3.04 -14.04
CA ALA A 218 -19.69 3.31 -12.68
C ALA A 218 -18.54 3.26 -11.66
N PHE A 219 -17.64 2.28 -11.76
CA PHE A 219 -16.47 2.21 -10.90
C PHE A 219 -15.48 3.35 -11.15
N ASN A 220 -15.21 3.69 -12.41
CA ASN A 220 -14.35 4.84 -12.73
C ASN A 220 -14.95 6.15 -12.24
N PHE A 221 -16.27 6.33 -12.34
CA PHE A 221 -16.95 7.48 -11.76
C PHE A 221 -16.69 7.61 -10.25
N ILE A 222 -16.74 6.49 -9.51
CA ILE A 222 -16.41 6.47 -8.07
C ILE A 222 -14.94 6.79 -7.82
N VAL A 223 -14.01 6.29 -8.64
CA VAL A 223 -12.57 6.61 -8.53
C VAL A 223 -12.33 8.11 -8.68
N GLU A 224 -12.99 8.74 -9.65
CA GLU A 224 -12.86 10.19 -9.92
C GLU A 224 -13.57 11.04 -8.86
N HIS A 225 -14.62 10.50 -8.24
CA HIS A 225 -15.47 11.20 -7.29
C HIS A 225 -15.64 10.44 -5.96
N PRO A 226 -14.54 10.16 -5.21
CA PRO A 226 -14.56 9.31 -4.02
C PRO A 226 -15.40 9.87 -2.87
N HIS A 227 -15.77 11.16 -2.94
CA HIS A 227 -16.59 11.86 -1.95
C HIS A 227 -17.94 12.33 -2.50
N ALA A 228 -18.29 11.99 -3.75
CA ALA A 228 -19.60 12.34 -4.28
C ALA A 228 -20.68 11.59 -3.50
N GLN A 229 -21.31 12.30 -2.55
CA GLN A 229 -22.57 11.87 -2.00
C GLN A 229 -23.64 12.11 -3.08
N ASN A 230 -24.39 11.08 -3.43
CA ASN A 230 -25.59 11.25 -4.26
C ASN A 230 -26.57 12.15 -3.50
N HIS A 231 -26.50 13.46 -3.73
CA HIS A 231 -27.53 14.41 -3.27
C HIS A 231 -28.78 14.24 -4.13
N ARG A 232 -29.49 13.12 -3.98
CA ARG A 232 -30.93 13.12 -4.29
C ARG A 232 -31.65 13.78 -3.11
N GLY A 233 -31.68 15.11 -3.15
CA GLY A 233 -32.71 15.97 -2.56
C GLY A 233 -32.89 15.93 -1.03
N LEU A 234 -32.09 16.72 -0.31
CA LEU A 234 -32.58 17.47 0.85
C LEU A 234 -31.99 18.89 0.77
N PRO A 235 -32.81 19.95 0.63
CA PRO A 235 -32.30 21.31 0.50
C PRO A 235 -31.77 21.81 1.85
N GLY A 236 -30.52 22.29 1.88
CA GLY A 236 -30.04 23.17 2.96
C GLY A 236 -28.70 22.89 3.64
N VAL A 237 -27.79 22.07 3.10
CA VAL A 237 -26.45 21.88 3.72
C VAL A 237 -25.37 22.55 2.86
N PRO A 238 -24.57 23.49 3.41
CA PRO A 238 -23.54 24.19 2.65
C PRO A 238 -22.31 23.30 2.41
N ASP A 239 -21.69 23.48 1.23
CA ASP A 239 -20.50 22.79 0.75
C ASP A 239 -19.34 22.86 1.75
N ALA A 240 -18.88 21.70 2.22
CA ALA A 240 -17.60 21.56 2.89
C ALA A 240 -16.51 21.41 1.81
N GLY A 241 -15.54 22.32 1.86
CA GLY A 241 -14.52 22.54 0.84
C GLY A 241 -13.64 21.33 0.47
N THR A 242 -12.93 21.56 -0.62
CA THR A 242 -12.07 20.63 -1.37
C THR A 242 -11.02 19.95 -0.48
N PHE A 243 -11.26 18.70 -0.09
CA PHE A 243 -10.24 17.82 0.47
C PHE A 243 -9.49 17.13 -0.67
N HIS A 244 -8.16 17.29 -0.72
CA HIS A 244 -7.29 16.60 -1.67
C HIS A 244 -7.30 15.08 -1.42
N SER A 245 -7.49 14.33 -2.50
CA SER A 245 -7.53 12.87 -2.55
C SER A 245 -6.28 12.25 -1.92
N ARG A 246 -6.46 11.64 -0.74
CA ARG A 246 -5.46 10.81 -0.04
C ARG A 246 -5.86 9.33 0.04
N TYR A 247 -6.92 8.95 -0.65
CA TYR A 247 -7.48 7.60 -0.60
C TYR A 247 -7.82 7.14 -2.01
N ILE A 248 -6.78 6.71 -2.72
CA ILE A 248 -6.63 5.57 -3.63
C ILE A 248 -5.16 5.60 -4.04
#